data_AF-A0A0S9E0R9-F1
#
_entry.id   AF-A0A0S9E0R9-F1
#
_cell.length_a   1.000
_cell.length_b   1.000
_cell.length_c   1.000
_cell.angle_alpha   90.00
_cell.angle_beta   90.00
_cell.angle_gamma   90.00
#
_symmetry.space_group_name_H-M   'P 1'
#
loop_
_entity.id
_entity.type
_entity.pdbx_description
1 polymer ?
#
loop_
_entity_poly.entity_id
_entity_poly.type
_entity_poly.pdbx_seq_one_letter_code
_entity_poly.pdbx_strand_id
1 'polypeptide(L)'
;MTAAWIEQITGSFEDKKRWREYKARKKQLPASYRTAIDGLERYLTYAGAVSKGDVLVQMFDDLADLVERAATDSTPIREIVGDDPVEFAEEFIRNYSDGQWISKERARLVESIDRAVADQA
;
A
#
# COMPACT_ATOMS: atom_id res chain seq x y z
N MET A 1 -21.04 7.24 21.36
CA MET A 1 -19.99 7.77 22.27
C MET A 1 -19.17 6.66 22.93
N THR A 2 -19.65 5.41 23.05
CA THR A 2 -18.89 4.29 23.65
C THR A 2 -17.99 3.52 22.67
N ALA A 3 -18.15 3.68 21.35
CA ALA A 3 -17.32 2.95 20.37
C ALA A 3 -15.94 3.61 20.12
N ALA A 4 -15.86 4.95 20.19
CA ALA A 4 -14.67 5.70 19.81
C ALA A 4 -13.43 5.38 20.68
N TRP A 5 -13.60 5.14 21.98
CA TRP A 5 -12.47 4.77 22.85
C TRP A 5 -11.99 3.33 22.60
N ILE A 6 -12.89 2.42 22.20
CA ILE A 6 -12.55 1.04 21.84
C ILE A 6 -11.79 1.02 20.51
N GLU A 7 -12.18 1.84 19.55
CA GLU A 7 -11.47 1.99 18.27
C GLU A 7 -10.10 2.65 18.45
N GLN A 8 -9.91 3.53 19.45
CA GLN A 8 -8.60 4.09 19.77
C GLN A 8 -7.61 3.05 20.30
N ILE A 9 -8.09 1.99 20.96
CA ILE A 9 -7.27 0.88 21.48
C ILE A 9 -7.14 -0.24 20.44
N THR A 10 -8.20 -0.54 19.72
CA THR A 10 -8.26 -1.71 18.83
C THR A 10 -7.98 -1.38 17.36
N GLY A 11 -7.91 -0.11 16.97
CA GLY A 11 -7.88 0.36 15.59
C GLY A 11 -9.28 0.47 14.97
N SER A 12 -9.34 1.12 13.80
CA SER A 12 -10.59 1.35 13.04
C SER A 12 -11.34 0.05 12.74
N PHE A 13 -12.63 -0.01 13.09
CA PHE A 13 -13.48 -1.14 12.74
C PHE A 13 -13.79 -1.20 11.24
N GLU A 14 -13.81 -0.06 10.58
CA GLU A 14 -13.98 0.04 9.13
C GLU A 14 -12.77 -0.58 8.41
N ASP A 15 -11.54 -0.24 8.82
CA ASP A 15 -10.32 -0.81 8.24
C ASP A 15 -10.28 -2.33 8.44
N LYS A 16 -10.72 -2.83 9.61
CA LYS A 16 -10.84 -4.28 9.86
C LYS A 16 -11.92 -4.95 9.01
N LYS A 17 -12.99 -4.24 8.66
CA LYS A 17 -14.03 -4.76 7.76
C LYS A 17 -13.48 -4.85 6.35
N ARG A 18 -12.90 -3.77 5.83
CA ARG A 18 -12.24 -3.71 4.52
C ARG A 18 -11.15 -4.77 4.37
N TRP A 19 -10.31 -4.94 5.40
CA TRP A 19 -9.29 -6.00 5.41
C TRP A 19 -9.89 -7.41 5.28
N ARG A 20 -11.01 -7.70 5.94
CA ARG A 20 -11.71 -8.99 5.81
C ARG A 20 -12.28 -9.18 4.41
N GLU A 21 -12.83 -8.13 3.82
CA GLU A 21 -13.35 -8.11 2.45
C GLU A 21 -12.21 -8.37 1.44
N TYR A 22 -11.10 -7.65 1.55
CA TYR A 22 -9.87 -7.89 0.77
C TYR A 22 -9.41 -9.37 0.86
N LYS A 23 -9.38 -9.95 2.07
CA LYS A 23 -9.01 -11.37 2.23
C LYS A 23 -10.01 -12.33 1.59
N ALA A 24 -11.29 -12.01 1.60
CA ALA A 24 -12.32 -12.82 0.94
C ALA A 24 -12.19 -12.75 -0.58
N ARG A 25 -12.03 -11.54 -1.13
CA ARG A 25 -11.75 -11.25 -2.54
C ARG A 25 -10.56 -12.05 -3.06
N LYS A 26 -9.42 -11.92 -2.38
CA LYS A 26 -8.19 -12.67 -2.71
C LYS A 26 -8.40 -14.19 -2.77
N LYS A 27 -9.21 -14.76 -1.86
CA LYS A 27 -9.49 -16.21 -1.83
C LYS A 27 -10.29 -16.69 -3.03
N GLN A 28 -11.02 -15.82 -3.71
CA GLN A 28 -11.81 -16.18 -4.90
C GLN A 28 -10.98 -16.19 -6.18
N LEU A 29 -9.79 -15.58 -6.18
CA LEU A 29 -8.90 -15.55 -7.34
C LEU A 29 -8.44 -16.96 -7.77
N PRO A 30 -8.19 -17.18 -9.09
CA PRO A 30 -7.54 -18.39 -9.57
C PRO A 30 -6.14 -18.56 -8.94
N ALA A 31 -5.66 -19.79 -8.89
CA ALA A 31 -4.47 -20.15 -8.10
C ALA A 31 -3.23 -19.31 -8.44
N SER A 32 -2.95 -19.07 -9.72
CA SER A 32 -1.81 -18.29 -10.18
C SER A 32 -1.87 -16.83 -9.72
N TYR A 33 -3.02 -16.16 -9.91
CA TYR A 33 -3.26 -14.79 -9.46
C TYR A 33 -3.18 -14.67 -7.93
N ARG A 34 -3.69 -15.68 -7.21
CA ARG A 34 -3.60 -15.75 -5.75
C ARG A 34 -2.15 -15.81 -5.28
N THR A 35 -1.32 -16.64 -5.92
CA THR A 35 0.11 -16.70 -5.61
C THR A 35 0.82 -15.36 -5.89
N ALA A 36 0.47 -14.68 -6.99
CA ALA A 36 1.06 -13.39 -7.33
C ALA A 36 0.69 -12.31 -6.29
N ILE A 37 -0.60 -12.14 -5.99
CA ILE A 37 -1.06 -11.15 -5.01
C ILE A 37 -0.58 -11.48 -3.59
N ASP A 38 -0.40 -12.75 -3.22
CA ASP A 38 0.23 -13.13 -1.94
C ASP A 38 1.70 -12.68 -1.87
N GLY A 39 2.45 -12.82 -2.97
CA GLY A 39 3.83 -12.37 -3.08
C GLY A 39 3.96 -10.86 -2.99
N LEU A 40 3.10 -10.13 -3.74
CA LEU A 40 3.03 -8.68 -3.70
C LEU A 40 2.59 -8.18 -2.32
N GLU A 41 1.54 -8.75 -1.73
CA GLU A 41 1.07 -8.37 -0.40
C GLU A 41 2.19 -8.46 0.65
N ARG A 42 2.94 -9.57 0.62
CA ARG A 42 4.09 -9.77 1.51
C ARG A 42 5.15 -8.70 1.27
N TYR A 43 5.56 -8.47 0.02
CA TYR A 43 6.57 -7.47 -0.31
C TYR A 43 6.14 -6.06 0.11
N LEU A 44 4.93 -5.64 -0.26
CA LEU A 44 4.37 -4.33 0.08
C LEU A 44 4.28 -4.11 1.59
N THR A 45 3.98 -5.15 2.38
CA THR A 45 3.96 -5.06 3.84
C THR A 45 5.35 -4.77 4.43
N TYR A 46 6.42 -5.32 3.83
CA TYR A 46 7.80 -5.09 4.28
C TYR A 46 8.41 -3.80 3.72
N ALA A 47 8.16 -3.50 2.45
CA ALA A 47 8.79 -2.40 1.72
C ALA A 47 8.02 -1.07 1.83
N GLY A 48 6.69 -1.13 2.00
CA GLY A 48 5.81 0.02 1.79
C GLY A 48 6.00 1.18 2.76
N ALA A 49 6.61 0.98 3.94
CA ALA A 49 6.74 2.00 4.99
C ALA A 49 5.44 2.80 5.28
N VAL A 50 4.28 2.23 4.93
CA VAL A 50 2.97 2.89 5.07
C VAL A 50 2.58 2.81 6.54
N SER A 51 2.67 3.93 7.24
CA SER A 51 2.46 4.00 8.69
C SER A 51 0.99 4.20 9.08
N LYS A 52 0.11 4.53 8.13
CA LYS A 52 -1.32 4.74 8.37
C LYS A 52 -2.16 3.56 7.87
N GLY A 53 -3.03 3.05 8.74
CA GLY A 53 -3.86 1.86 8.46
C GLY A 53 -4.84 2.05 7.30
N ASP A 54 -5.45 3.22 7.18
CA ASP A 54 -6.40 3.56 6.10
C ASP A 54 -5.73 3.56 4.71
N VAL A 55 -4.53 4.15 4.61
CA VAL A 55 -3.73 4.17 3.38
C VAL A 55 -3.28 2.76 3.00
N LEU A 56 -2.87 1.95 3.99
CA LEU A 56 -2.45 0.57 3.76
C LEU A 56 -3.62 -0.28 3.24
N VAL A 57 -4.80 -0.15 3.84
CA VAL A 57 -6.00 -0.87 3.41
C VAL A 57 -6.45 -0.40 2.02
N GLN A 58 -6.38 0.90 1.73
CA GLN A 58 -6.66 1.41 0.37
C GLN A 58 -5.73 0.82 -0.67
N MET A 59 -4.43 0.79 -0.40
CA MET A 59 -3.43 0.20 -1.30
C MET A 59 -3.72 -1.28 -1.60
N PHE A 60 -4.17 -2.05 -0.61
CA PHE A 60 -4.54 -3.45 -0.82
C PHE A 60 -5.89 -3.62 -1.55
N ASP A 61 -6.86 -2.74 -1.32
CA ASP A 61 -8.10 -2.72 -2.09
C ASP A 61 -7.82 -2.45 -3.57
N ASP A 62 -7.00 -1.46 -3.89
CA ASP A 62 -6.61 -1.12 -5.27
C ASP A 62 -5.81 -2.25 -5.93
N LEU A 63 -4.94 -2.95 -5.17
CA LEU A 63 -4.25 -4.14 -5.64
C LEU A 63 -5.21 -5.29 -5.97
N ALA A 64 -6.23 -5.50 -5.13
CA ALA A 64 -7.25 -6.50 -5.39
C ALA A 64 -8.08 -6.15 -6.64
N ASP A 65 -8.46 -4.88 -6.80
CA ASP A 65 -9.18 -4.39 -7.99
C ASP A 65 -8.38 -4.66 -9.28
N LEU A 66 -7.07 -4.37 -9.26
CA LEU A 66 -6.18 -4.63 -10.39
C LEU A 66 -6.13 -6.12 -10.76
N VAL A 67 -5.92 -6.98 -9.76
CA VAL A 67 -5.73 -8.43 -9.98
C VAL A 67 -7.04 -9.12 -10.36
N GLU A 68 -8.18 -8.70 -9.81
CA GLU A 68 -9.50 -9.23 -10.18
C GLU A 68 -9.89 -8.90 -11.61
N ARG A 69 -9.60 -7.67 -12.06
CA ARG A 69 -9.82 -7.28 -13.46
C ARG A 69 -8.96 -8.12 -14.39
N ALA A 70 -7.67 -8.23 -14.09
CA ALA A 70 -6.75 -9.06 -14.87
C ALA A 70 -7.14 -10.54 -14.89
N ALA A 71 -7.66 -11.08 -13.78
CA ALA A 71 -8.16 -12.45 -13.73
C ALA A 71 -9.42 -12.64 -14.59
N THR A 72 -10.32 -11.64 -14.60
CA THR A 72 -11.52 -11.63 -15.44
C THR A 72 -11.15 -11.63 -16.92
N ASP A 73 -10.15 -10.83 -17.29
CA ASP A 73 -9.66 -10.69 -18.67
C ASP A 73 -8.67 -11.81 -19.06
N SER A 74 -8.35 -12.72 -18.13
CA SER A 74 -7.34 -13.77 -18.30
C SER A 74 -5.95 -13.23 -18.71
N THR A 75 -5.63 -12.01 -18.29
CA THR A 75 -4.36 -11.34 -18.56
C THR A 75 -3.20 -12.10 -17.92
N PRO A 76 -2.17 -12.51 -18.67
CA PRO A 76 -0.98 -13.14 -18.10
C PRO A 76 -0.36 -12.29 -16.99
N ILE A 77 0.05 -12.92 -15.89
CA ILE A 77 0.59 -12.19 -14.72
C ILE A 77 1.76 -11.29 -15.09
N ARG A 78 2.61 -11.72 -16.04
CA ARG A 78 3.75 -10.94 -16.54
C ARG A 78 3.36 -9.69 -17.33
N GLU A 79 2.15 -9.63 -17.89
CA GLU A 79 1.63 -8.40 -18.48
C GLU A 79 1.13 -7.41 -17.43
N ILE A 80 0.85 -7.89 -16.20
CA ILE A 80 0.42 -7.04 -15.07
C ILE A 80 1.63 -6.46 -14.34
N VAL A 81 2.56 -7.33 -13.95
CA VAL A 81 3.68 -6.97 -13.06
C VAL A 81 5.00 -6.72 -13.81
N GLY A 82 5.01 -6.91 -15.12
CA GLY A 82 6.21 -6.83 -15.94
C GLY A 82 7.23 -7.96 -15.71
N ASP A 83 8.39 -7.77 -16.31
CA ASP A 83 9.54 -8.67 -16.16
C ASP A 83 10.18 -8.53 -14.78
N ASP A 84 10.20 -7.31 -14.23
CA ASP A 84 10.63 -6.99 -12.88
C ASP A 84 9.44 -6.70 -11.94
N PRO A 85 8.97 -7.69 -11.17
CA PRO A 85 7.86 -7.50 -10.23
C PRO A 85 8.25 -6.66 -9.00
N VAL A 86 9.54 -6.47 -8.74
CA VAL A 86 10.02 -5.59 -7.65
C VAL A 86 9.86 -4.15 -8.09
N GLU A 87 10.29 -3.81 -9.31
CA GLU A 87 10.09 -2.47 -9.90
C GLU A 87 8.60 -2.08 -9.90
N PHE A 88 7.73 -2.99 -10.36
CA PHE A 88 6.28 -2.79 -10.28
C PHE A 88 5.82 -2.49 -8.85
N ALA A 89 6.26 -3.28 -7.87
CA ALA A 89 5.85 -3.09 -6.47
C ALA A 89 6.35 -1.76 -5.89
N GLU A 90 7.57 -1.33 -6.24
CA GLU A 90 8.09 -0.04 -5.82
C GLU A 90 7.33 1.14 -6.46
N GLU A 91 7.02 1.05 -7.75
CA GLU A 91 6.15 2.03 -8.42
C GLU A 91 4.76 2.08 -7.80
N PHE A 92 4.20 0.91 -7.49
CA PHE A 92 2.92 0.81 -6.83
C PHE A 92 2.95 1.50 -5.46
N ILE A 93 3.97 1.25 -4.63
CA ILE A 93 4.16 1.93 -3.33
C ILE A 93 4.29 3.44 -3.50
N ARG A 94 5.01 3.90 -4.54
CA ARG A 94 5.24 5.34 -4.78
C ARG A 94 3.93 6.12 -4.81
N ASN A 95 2.88 5.57 -5.44
CA ASN A 95 1.54 6.16 -5.52
C ASN A 95 0.84 6.38 -4.17
N TYR A 96 1.24 5.65 -3.13
CA TYR A 96 0.69 5.77 -1.77
C TYR A 96 1.65 6.45 -0.79
N SER A 97 2.95 6.50 -1.14
CA SER A 97 4.00 7.09 -0.31
C SER A 97 3.98 8.62 -0.31
N ASP A 98 3.50 9.27 -1.37
CA ASP A 98 3.37 10.74 -1.43
C ASP A 98 2.27 11.29 -0.51
N GLY A 99 1.55 10.40 0.18
CA GLY A 99 0.55 10.70 1.19
C GLY A 99 1.11 10.97 2.58
N GLN A 100 1.33 12.25 2.88
CA GLN A 100 1.21 12.90 4.21
C GLN A 100 2.37 12.88 5.21
N TRP A 101 3.14 11.79 5.42
CA TRP A 101 4.21 11.78 6.45
C TRP A 101 5.62 11.97 5.88
N ILE A 102 6.01 11.18 4.88
CA ILE A 102 7.34 11.32 4.27
C ILE A 102 7.46 12.65 3.53
N SER A 103 6.39 13.20 2.96
CA SER A 103 6.41 14.53 2.31
C SER A 103 6.76 15.64 3.30
N LYS A 104 6.25 15.55 4.55
CA LYS A 104 6.62 16.48 5.63
C LYS A 104 8.07 16.30 6.06
N GLU A 105 8.53 15.06 6.16
CA GLU A 105 9.92 14.79 6.56
C GLU A 105 10.92 15.16 5.45
N ARG A 106 10.57 14.95 4.18
CA ARG A 106 11.33 15.44 3.02
C ARG A 106 11.42 16.96 3.03
N ALA A 107 10.31 17.65 3.30
CA ALA A 107 10.31 19.11 3.43
C ALA A 107 11.20 19.59 4.59
N ARG A 108 11.13 18.92 5.76
CA ARG A 108 12.01 19.23 6.90
C ARG A 108 13.48 18.98 6.61
N LEU A 109 13.80 17.91 5.89
CA LEU A 109 15.17 17.62 5.47
C LEU A 109 15.68 18.72 4.54
N VAL A 110 14.91 19.09 3.52
CA VAL A 110 15.25 20.19 2.60
C VAL A 110 15.48 21.49 3.38
N GLU A 111 14.54 21.88 4.24
CA GLU A 111 14.67 23.08 5.08
C GLU A 111 15.93 23.04 5.98
N SER A 112 16.25 21.88 6.53
CA SER A 112 17.43 21.72 7.39
C SER A 112 18.73 21.87 6.61
N ILE A 113 18.79 21.35 5.37
CA ILE A 113 19.95 21.52 4.48
C ILE A 113 20.06 22.97 4.00
N ASP A 114 18.94 23.60 3.60
CA ASP A 114 18.92 25.00 3.17
C ASP A 114 19.41 25.94 4.29
N ARG A 115 18.97 25.70 5.53
CA ARG A 115 19.47 26.44 6.71
C ARG A 115 20.97 26.21 6.93
N ALA A 116 21.43 24.96 6.85
CA ALA A 116 22.85 24.65 7.02
C ALA A 116 23.75 25.27 5.93
N VAL A 117 23.22 25.48 4.72
CA VAL A 117 23.91 26.19 3.64
C VAL A 117 23.93 27.70 3.91
N ALA A 118 22.81 28.27 4.36
CA ALA A 118 22.72 29.70 4.68
C ALA A 118 23.64 30.11 5.85
N ASP A 119 23.79 29.26 6.86
CA ASP A 119 24.67 29.50 8.02
C ASP A 119 26.18 29.38 7.68
N GLN A 120 26.53 28.83 6.51
CA GLN A 120 27.90 28.73 6.01
C GLN A 120 28.33 29.92 5.13
N ALA A 121 27.40 30.80 4.75
CA ALA A 121 27.63 31.96 3.88
C ALA A 121 27.85 33.25 4.70
#